data_AF-G7EM35-F1
#
_entry.id   AF-G7EM35-F1
#
_cell.length_a   1.000
_cell.length_b   1.000
_cell.length_c   1.000
_cell.angle_alpha   90.00
_cell.angle_beta   90.00
_cell.angle_gamma   90.00
#
_symmetry.space_group_name_H-M   'P 1'
#
loop_
_entity.id
_entity.type
_entity.pdbx_description
1 polymer ?
#
loop_
_entity_poly.entity_id
_entity_poly.type
_entity_poly.pdbx_seq_one_letter_code
_entity_poly.pdbx_strand_id
1 'polypeptide(L)'
;MSEQKQSLSYKDAGVDIDAGNALVERIKGVVKKTRRPEVMGGIGGFGALCEIPEGYKQPVLVAGTDGVGTKLRLAIDLKNTIRLVLI
;
A
#
# COMPACT_ATOMS: atom_id res chain seq x y z
N MET A 1 -14.61 35.75 -26.63
CA MET A 1 -14.75 35.19 -25.27
C MET A 1 -13.67 34.13 -25.14
N SER A 2 -12.64 34.39 -24.35
CA SER A 2 -11.51 33.48 -24.15
C SER A 2 -11.98 32.29 -23.31
N GLU A 3 -11.99 31.10 -23.90
CA GLU A 3 -12.26 29.84 -23.20
C GLU A 3 -11.25 29.66 -22.07
N GLN A 4 -11.73 29.61 -20.82
CA GLN A 4 -10.91 29.20 -19.69
C GLN A 4 -10.64 27.71 -19.82
N LYS A 5 -9.41 27.38 -20.22
CA LYS A 5 -8.92 25.99 -20.24
C LYS A 5 -8.89 25.48 -18.80
N GLN A 6 -9.84 24.61 -18.44
CA GLN A 6 -9.90 23.95 -17.13
C GLN A 6 -8.51 23.35 -16.83
N SER A 7 -7.84 23.83 -15.79
CA SER A 7 -6.52 23.30 -15.42
C SER A 7 -6.72 21.90 -14.84
N LEU A 8 -6.19 20.88 -15.51
CA LEU A 8 -6.16 19.50 -15.00
C LEU A 8 -5.40 19.49 -13.67
N SER A 9 -6.07 19.05 -12.61
CA SER A 9 -5.44 18.84 -11.30
C SER A 9 -4.84 17.44 -11.22
N TYR A 10 -3.86 17.26 -10.34
CA TYR A 10 -3.29 15.94 -10.05
C TYR A 10 -4.34 14.96 -9.50
N LYS A 11 -5.40 15.49 -8.88
CA LYS A 11 -6.56 14.74 -8.41
C LYS A 11 -7.43 14.24 -9.55
N ASP A 12 -7.52 14.97 -10.67
CA ASP A 12 -8.25 14.51 -11.86
C ASP A 12 -7.55 13.33 -12.55
N ALA A 13 -6.25 13.14 -12.30
CA ALA A 13 -5.51 11.93 -12.68
C ALA A 13 -5.75 10.75 -11.72
N GLY A 14 -6.65 10.88 -10.74
CA GLY A 14 -6.99 9.86 -9.75
C GLY A 14 -6.07 9.84 -8.53
N VAL A 15 -5.20 10.84 -8.35
CA VAL A 15 -4.26 10.91 -7.23
C VAL A 15 -4.67 11.96 -6.21
N ASP A 16 -5.24 11.50 -5.09
CA ASP A 16 -5.59 12.35 -3.95
C ASP A 16 -4.54 12.19 -2.84
N ILE A 17 -3.64 13.17 -2.74
CA ILE A 17 -2.52 13.19 -1.79
C ILE A 17 -3.04 13.24 -0.34
N ASP A 18 -4.07 14.04 -0.07
CA ASP A 18 -4.62 14.20 1.27
C ASP A 18 -5.32 12.92 1.73
N ALA A 19 -6.08 12.28 0.84
CA ALA A 19 -6.68 10.98 1.13
C ALA A 19 -5.62 9.90 1.39
N GLY A 20 -4.51 9.92 0.62
CA GLY A 20 -3.36 9.04 0.85
C GLY A 20 -2.74 9.24 2.24
N ASN A 21 -2.44 10.48 2.60
CA ASN A 21 -1.87 10.81 3.91
C ASN A 21 -2.81 10.44 5.06
N ALA A 22 -4.12 10.72 4.91
CA ALA A 22 -5.13 10.35 5.90
C ALA A 22 -5.22 8.82 6.11
N LEU A 23 -5.09 8.04 5.03
CA LEU A 23 -5.04 6.58 5.13
C LEU A 23 -3.78 6.12 5.86
N VAL A 24 -2.61 6.69 5.52
CA VAL A 24 -1.34 6.39 6.18
C VAL A 24 -1.47 6.58 7.70
N GLU A 25 -1.98 7.73 8.17
CA GLU A 25 -2.19 7.98 9.60
C GLU A 25 -3.09 6.93 10.27
N ARG A 26 -4.18 6.52 9.61
CA ARG A 26 -5.13 5.53 10.15
C ARG A 26 -4.50 4.15 10.32
N ILE A 27 -3.61 3.74 9.41
CA ILE A 27 -3.04 2.40 9.42
C ILE A 27 -1.69 2.30 10.13
N LYS A 28 -1.04 3.43 10.47
CA LYS A 28 0.26 3.45 11.18
C LYS A 28 0.30 2.50 12.38
N GLY A 29 -0.77 2.48 13.18
CA GLY A 29 -0.84 1.64 14.37
C GLY A 29 -0.86 0.13 14.07
N VAL A 30 -1.53 -0.31 13.00
CA VAL A 30 -1.59 -1.73 12.64
C VAL A 30 -0.32 -2.18 11.92
N VAL A 31 0.25 -1.34 11.05
CA VAL A 31 1.51 -1.64 10.34
C VAL A 31 2.70 -1.71 11.31
N LYS A 32 2.72 -0.85 12.34
CA LYS A 32 3.78 -0.88 13.36
C LYS A 32 3.86 -2.23 14.09
N LYS A 33 2.75 -2.96 14.22
CA LYS A 33 2.71 -4.27 14.90
C LYS A 33 3.40 -5.38 14.10
N THR A 34 3.56 -5.21 12.79
CA THR A 34 4.23 -6.19 11.91
C THR A 34 5.68 -5.81 11.61
N ARG A 35 6.21 -4.78 12.28
CA ARG A 35 7.58 -4.30 12.05
C ARG A 35 8.59 -5.35 12.52
N ARG A 36 9.60 -5.59 11.68
CA ARG A 36 10.78 -6.40 12.01
C ARG A 36 12.04 -5.53 12.16
N PRO A 37 13.10 -6.04 12.81
CA PRO A 37 14.36 -5.31 12.97
C PRO A 37 15.00 -4.89 11.66
N GLU A 38 14.84 -5.68 10.60
CA GLU A 38 15.48 -5.44 9.30
C GLU A 38 14.82 -4.29 8.52
N VAL A 39 13.64 -3.83 8.94
CA VAL A 39 12.92 -2.73 8.27
C VAL A 39 13.51 -1.38 8.65
N MET A 40 14.06 -0.68 7.65
CA MET A 40 14.63 0.65 7.81
C MET A 40 13.57 1.74 7.54
N GLY A 41 13.43 2.71 8.44
CA GLY A 41 12.46 3.80 8.29
C GLY A 41 11.03 3.44 8.68
N GLY A 42 10.03 3.99 7.97
CA GLY A 42 8.60 3.84 8.24
C GLY A 42 7.74 4.08 6.99
N ILE A 43 6.42 4.06 7.15
CA ILE A 43 5.48 4.29 6.03
C ILE A 43 5.29 5.77 5.73
N GLY A 44 5.09 6.12 4.44
CA GLY A 44 4.89 7.50 3.97
C GLY A 44 6.02 8.05 3.09
N GLY A 45 7.12 7.32 2.93
CA GLY A 45 8.15 7.60 1.92
C GLY A 45 7.82 6.99 0.55
N PHE A 46 8.62 7.31 -0.47
CA PHE A 46 8.47 6.78 -1.83
C PHE A 46 8.62 5.25 -1.90
N GLY A 47 9.49 4.69 -1.05
CA GLY A 47 9.73 3.25 -0.96
C GLY A 47 10.10 2.83 0.46
N ALA A 48 9.91 1.55 0.74
CA ALA A 48 10.36 0.93 1.98
C ALA A 48 11.68 0.20 1.75
N LEU A 49 12.50 0.12 2.79
CA LEU A 49 13.80 -0.54 2.77
C LEU A 49 13.82 -1.66 3.81
N CYS A 50 14.37 -2.81 3.43
CA CYS A 50 14.57 -3.94 4.33
C CYS A 50 15.95 -4.54 4.09
N GLU A 51 16.73 -4.71 5.15
CA GLU A 51 18.01 -5.40 5.10
C GLU A 51 17.78 -6.92 4.93
N ILE A 52 18.75 -7.60 4.31
CA ILE A 52 18.78 -9.06 4.30
C ILE A 52 19.35 -9.51 5.65
N PRO A 53 18.67 -10.39 6.41
CA PRO A 53 19.16 -10.87 7.69
C PRO A 53 20.55 -11.52 7.56
N GLU A 54 21.31 -11.51 8.65
CA GLU A 54 22.59 -12.24 8.72
C GLU A 54 22.38 -13.75 8.62
N GLY A 55 23.44 -14.49 8.25
CA GLY A 55 23.46 -15.95 8.19
C GLY A 55 23.24 -16.56 6.79
N TYR A 56 22.84 -15.75 5.80
CA TYR A 56 22.80 -16.18 4.40
C TYR A 56 24.14 -15.96 3.72
N LYS A 57 24.70 -17.01 3.09
CA LYS A 57 25.97 -16.91 2.33
C LYS A 57 25.77 -16.37 0.92
N GLN A 58 24.70 -16.81 0.26
CA GLN A 58 24.35 -16.46 -1.12
C GLN A 58 22.82 -16.42 -1.23
N PRO A 59 22.17 -15.35 -0.71
CA PRO A 59 20.71 -15.28 -0.67
C PRO A 59 20.13 -15.16 -2.08
N VAL A 60 19.00 -15.85 -2.31
CA VAL A 60 18.18 -15.72 -3.52
C VAL A 60 16.84 -15.13 -3.11
N LEU A 61 16.42 -14.06 -3.77
CA LEU A 61 15.14 -13.40 -3.48
C LEU A 61 14.03 -14.04 -4.31
N VAL A 62 12.95 -14.42 -3.64
CA VAL A 62 11.72 -14.90 -4.27
C VAL A 62 10.63 -13.88 -4.00
N ALA A 63 9.99 -13.39 -5.06
CA ALA A 63 8.87 -12.49 -5.00
C ALA A 63 7.65 -13.14 -5.64
N GLY A 64 6.47 -12.90 -5.07
CA GLY A 64 5.19 -13.35 -5.58
C GLY A 64 4.16 -12.24 -5.47
N THR A 65 3.18 -12.26 -6.38
CA THR A 65 2.03 -11.37 -6.34
C THR A 65 0.78 -12.22 -6.48
N ASP A 66 -0.21 -11.99 -5.62
CA ASP A 66 -1.48 -12.71 -5.65
C ASP A 66 -2.65 -11.72 -5.58
N GLY A 67 -3.77 -12.11 -6.18
CA GLY A 67 -5.01 -11.34 -6.21
C GLY A 67 -6.12 -12.02 -5.43
N VAL A 68 -7.00 -11.24 -4.84
CA VAL A 68 -8.16 -11.74 -4.08
C VAL A 68 -9.15 -12.53 -4.96
N GLY A 69 -9.21 -12.23 -6.26
CA GLY A 69 -10.17 -12.80 -7.19
C GLY A 69 -11.62 -12.39 -6.91
N THR A 70 -12.57 -13.22 -7.34
CA THR A 70 -14.03 -12.95 -7.24
C THR A 70 -14.54 -12.86 -5.81
N LYS A 71 -13.74 -13.29 -4.81
CA LYS A 71 -14.05 -13.12 -3.40
C LYS A 71 -14.18 -11.65 -2.99
N LEU A 72 -13.54 -10.73 -3.73
CA LEU A 72 -13.72 -9.29 -3.55
C LEU A 72 -15.18 -8.86 -3.79
N ARG A 73 -15.82 -9.40 -4.83
CA ARG A 73 -17.22 -9.09 -5.14
C ARG A 73 -18.16 -9.56 -4.03
N LEU A 74 -17.98 -10.80 -3.56
CA LEU A 74 -18.76 -11.32 -2.44
C LEU A 74 -18.60 -10.48 -1.17
N ALA A 75 -17.39 -10.00 -0.87
CA ALA A 75 -17.18 -9.17 0.31
C ALA A 75 -17.86 -7.79 0.20
N ILE A 76 -17.86 -7.19 -0.98
CA ILE A 76 -18.57 -5.92 -1.23
C ILE A 76 -20.08 -6.13 -1.08
N ASP A 77 -20.62 -7.15 -1.76
CA ASP A 77 -22.06 -7.44 -1.77
C ASP A 77 -22.57 -7.78 -0.36
N LEU A 78 -21.79 -8.53 0.42
CA LEU A 78 -22.12 -8.93 1.79
C LEU A 78 -21.66 -7.93 2.86
N LYS A 79 -21.03 -6.82 2.48
CA LYS A 79 -20.39 -5.83 3.39
C LYS A 79 -19.49 -6.50 4.45
N ASN A 80 -18.73 -7.50 4.03
CA ASN A 80 -17.86 -8.29 4.89
C ASN A 80 -16.38 -7.94 4.65
N THR A 81 -15.51 -8.28 5.61
CA THR A 81 -14.08 -7.95 5.53
C THR A 81 -13.28 -9.06 4.86
N ILE A 82 -12.34 -8.69 3.98
CA ILE A 82 -11.29 -9.60 3.49
C ILE A 82 -9.99 -9.26 4.24
N ARG A 83 -9.43 -10.23 4.97
CA ARG A 83 -8.18 -10.04 5.71
C ARG A 83 -7.08 -10.97 5.20
N LEU A 84 -7.16 -12.25 5.53
CA LEU A 84 -6.06 -13.21 5.29
C LEU A 84 -5.88 -13.67 3.83
N VAL A 85 -6.71 -13.20 2.89
CA VAL A 85 -6.67 -13.69 1.50
C VAL A 85 -5.50 -13.08 0.71
N LEU A 86 -4.93 -11.97 1.19
CA LEU A 86 -3.85 -11.25 0.52
C LEU A 86 -2.71 -11.05 1.54
N ILE A 87 -1.85 -12.07 1.68
CA ILE A 87 -0.64 -12.07 2.50
C ILE A 87 0.46 -12.81 1.74
#